data_AF-A0A920RKM0-F1
#
_entry.id   AF-A0A920RKM0-F1
#
_cell.length_a   1.000
_cell.length_b   1.000
_cell.length_c   1.000
_cell.angle_alpha   90.00
_cell.angle_beta   90.00
_cell.angle_gamma   90.00
#
_symmetry.space_group_name_H-M   'P 1'
#
loop_
_entity.id
_entity.type
_entity.pdbx_description
1 polymer ?
#
loop_
_entity_poly.entity_id
_entity_poly.type
_entity_poly.pdbx_seq_one_letter_code
_entity_poly.pdbx_strand_id
1 'polypeptide(L)'
;MDNLRRAVEYVRDNEQTKRIKVVTVVERQSEEPTKLEDDLKVLDDAYPQIDLEFVEMEGTFSPALIHRCSEDWNIPKNLMFIGSHGKNFKYDQASLGGVRLII
;
A
#
# COMPACT_ATOMS: atom_id res chain seq x y z
N MET A 1 -6.88 -10.66 1.93
CA MET A 1 -6.61 -11.54 0.77
C MET A 1 -7.13 -10.96 -0.54
N ASP A 2 -8.45 -10.87 -0.75
CA ASP A 2 -8.97 -10.51 -2.09
C ASP A 2 -8.57 -9.12 -2.57
N ASN A 3 -8.53 -8.12 -1.70
CA ASN A 3 -8.23 -6.73 -2.10
C ASN A 3 -6.76 -6.52 -2.49
N LEU A 4 -5.83 -7.23 -1.85
CA LEU A 4 -4.41 -7.11 -2.14
C LEU A 4 -4.05 -7.79 -3.46
N ARG A 5 -4.60 -8.99 -3.69
CA ARG A 5 -4.47 -9.68 -4.98
C ARG A 5 -5.00 -8.81 -6.13
N ARG A 6 -6.19 -8.24 -5.96
CA ARG A 6 -6.78 -7.33 -6.97
C ARG A 6 -5.92 -6.11 -7.22
N ALA A 7 -5.27 -5.55 -6.19
CA ALA A 7 -4.36 -4.42 -6.35
C ALA A 7 -3.15 -4.82 -7.22
N VAL A 8 -2.55 -5.98 -6.95
CA VAL A 8 -1.43 -6.51 -7.73
C VAL A 8 -1.84 -6.77 -9.19
N GLU A 9 -2.99 -7.41 -9.40
CA GLU A 9 -3.54 -7.68 -10.73
C GLU A 9 -3.87 -6.39 -11.48
N TYR A 10 -4.42 -5.38 -10.79
CA TYR A 10 -4.70 -4.08 -11.38
C TYR A 10 -3.42 -3.41 -11.89
N VAL A 11 -2.39 -3.32 -11.05
CA VAL A 11 -1.10 -2.72 -11.45
C VAL A 11 -0.50 -3.50 -12.61
N ARG A 12 -0.51 -4.83 -12.56
CA ARG A 12 -0.01 -5.70 -13.64
C ARG A 12 -0.70 -5.41 -14.98
N ASP A 13 -2.02 -5.22 -14.96
CA ASP A 13 -2.82 -5.14 -16.19
C ASP A 13 -3.01 -3.71 -16.70
N ASN A 14 -2.91 -2.69 -15.84
CA ASN A 14 -3.34 -1.32 -16.14
C ASN A 14 -2.27 -0.25 -15.92
N GLU A 15 -1.19 -0.53 -15.19
CA GLU A 15 -0.15 0.45 -14.91
C GLU A 15 1.15 0.08 -15.66
N GLN A 16 1.94 1.08 -16.04
CA GLN A 16 3.21 0.83 -16.75
C GLN A 16 4.30 0.26 -15.85
N THR A 17 4.21 0.53 -14.54
CA THR A 17 5.16 0.04 -13.55
C THR A 17 4.87 -1.40 -13.17
N LYS A 18 5.94 -2.17 -12.95
CA LYS A 18 5.87 -3.53 -12.40
C LYS A 18 6.40 -3.60 -10.97
N ARG A 19 6.57 -2.46 -10.31
CA ARG A 19 7.10 -2.36 -8.95
C ARG A 19 6.01 -1.84 -8.03
N ILE A 20 5.74 -2.55 -6.95
CA ILE A 20 4.71 -2.22 -5.98
C ILE A 20 5.36 -2.22 -4.59
N LYS A 21 5.26 -1.08 -3.90
CA LYS A 21 5.64 -0.96 -2.49
C LYS A 21 4.39 -0.99 -1.64
N VAL A 22 4.23 -2.03 -0.82
CA VAL A 22 3.10 -2.23 0.09
C VAL A 22 3.50 -1.71 1.47
N VAL A 23 2.81 -0.66 1.91
CA VAL A 23 3.13 0.03 3.15
C VAL A 23 2.02 -0.19 4.17
N THR A 24 2.39 -0.65 5.36
CA THR A 24 1.46 -0.74 6.50
C THR A 24 1.95 0.15 7.62
N VAL A 25 1.02 0.90 8.22
CA VAL A 25 1.32 1.76 9.36
C VAL A 25 0.80 1.10 10.63
N VAL A 26 1.68 0.83 11.58
CA VAL A 26 1.38 0.17 12.86
C VAL A 26 1.75 1.08 14.03
N GLU A 27 1.11 0.93 15.18
CA GLU A 27 1.46 1.72 16.38
C GLU A 27 2.83 1.34 16.98
N ARG A 28 3.25 0.09 16.78
CA ARG A 28 4.54 -0.45 17.21
C ARG A 28 4.94 -1.56 16.26
N GLN A 29 6.19 -1.54 15.80
CA GLN A 29 6.73 -2.64 15.00
C GLN A 29 6.81 -3.93 15.83
N SER A 30 6.38 -5.03 15.23
CA SER A 30 6.51 -6.38 15.80
C SER A 30 7.73 -7.06 15.19
N GLU A 31 8.45 -7.87 15.99
CA GLU A 31 9.49 -8.76 15.45
C GLU A 31 8.88 -10.01 14.80
N GLU A 32 7.63 -10.33 15.09
CA GLU A 32 6.92 -11.46 14.49
C GLU A 32 6.33 -11.08 13.13
N PRO A 33 6.51 -11.93 12.09
CA PRO A 33 5.97 -11.68 10.77
C PRO A 33 4.44 -11.55 10.84
N THR A 34 3.94 -10.49 10.21
CA THR A 34 2.50 -10.27 10.16
C THR A 34 1.87 -11.23 9.16
N LYS A 35 0.60 -11.58 9.35
CA LYS A 35 -0.18 -12.31 8.34
C LYS A 35 -0.11 -11.63 6.96
N LEU A 36 -0.07 -10.30 6.93
CA LEU A 36 0.05 -9.54 5.68
C LEU A 36 1.40 -9.79 4.98
N GLU A 37 2.48 -9.92 5.74
CA GLU A 37 3.79 -10.25 5.19
C GLU A 37 3.79 -11.65 4.56
N ASP A 38 3.18 -12.64 5.21
CA ASP A 38 3.01 -13.98 4.64
C ASP A 38 2.12 -13.97 3.40
N ASP A 39 1.01 -13.23 3.44
CA ASP A 39 0.11 -13.04 2.30
C ASP A 39 0.86 -12.42 1.11
N LEU A 40 1.78 -11.47 1.36
CA LEU A 40 2.61 -10.83 0.33
C LEU A 40 3.65 -11.77 -0.26
N LYS A 41 4.29 -12.63 0.55
CA LYS A 41 5.23 -13.65 0.04
C LYS A 41 4.54 -14.59 -0.95
N VAL A 42 3.33 -15.03 -0.62
CA VAL A 42 2.52 -15.87 -1.54
C VAL A 42 2.19 -15.14 -2.84
N LEU A 43 1.97 -13.82 -2.79
CA LEU A 43 1.72 -13.02 -4.00
C LEU A 43 3.00 -12.80 -4.81
N ASP A 44 4.14 -12.57 -4.17
CA ASP A 44 5.44 -12.42 -4.84
C ASP A 44 5.79 -13.69 -5.64
N ASP A 45 5.59 -14.87 -5.04
CA ASP A 45 5.75 -16.16 -5.72
C ASP A 45 4.74 -16.36 -6.88
N ALA A 46 3.51 -15.88 -6.71
CA ALA A 46 2.45 -16.04 -7.71
C ALA A 46 2.57 -15.09 -8.91
N TYR A 47 3.22 -13.93 -8.73
CA TYR A 47 3.35 -12.89 -9.75
C TYR A 47 4.82 -12.46 -9.93
N PRO A 48 5.72 -13.34 -10.38
CA PRO A 48 7.17 -13.08 -10.45
C PRO A 48 7.58 -11.94 -11.39
N GLN A 49 6.65 -11.46 -12.22
CA GLN A 49 6.82 -10.30 -13.07
C GLN A 49 6.61 -8.97 -12.35
N ILE A 50 6.09 -8.98 -11.11
CA ILE A 50 5.88 -7.81 -10.26
C ILE A 50 6.89 -7.87 -9.11
N ASP A 51 7.65 -6.79 -8.93
CA ASP A 51 8.56 -6.60 -7.80
C ASP A 51 7.74 -6.06 -6.61
N LEU A 52 7.46 -6.92 -5.63
CA LEU A 52 6.74 -6.58 -4.40
C LEU A 52 7.70 -6.29 -3.25
N GLU A 53 7.64 -5.06 -2.74
CA GLU A 53 8.37 -4.66 -1.55
C GLU A 53 7.40 -4.42 -0.39
N PHE A 54 7.62 -5.07 0.76
CA PHE A 54 6.84 -4.81 1.97
C PHE A 54 7.59 -3.85 2.90
N VAL A 55 6.89 -2.82 3.37
CA VAL A 55 7.43 -1.84 4.34
C VAL A 55 6.44 -1.67 5.49
N GLU A 56 6.89 -1.98 6.69
CA GLU A 56 6.16 -1.65 7.93
C GLU A 56 6.70 -0.34 8.52
N MET A 57 5.80 0.61 8.77
CA MET A 57 6.13 1.92 9.34
C MET A 57 5.45 2.09 10.70
N GLU A 58 6.19 2.56 11.70
CA GLU A 58 5.61 2.96 12.97
C GLU A 58 4.94 4.35 12.87
N GLY A 59 3.70 4.48 13.35
CA GLY A 59 3.02 5.76 13.50
C GLY A 59 1.51 5.71 13.27
N THR A 60 0.95 6.77 12.69
CA THR A 60 -0.48 6.88 12.41
C THR A 60 -0.71 7.26 10.95
N PHE A 61 -1.61 6.54 10.29
CA PHE A 61 -2.02 6.87 8.93
C PHE A 61 -2.66 8.27 8.87
N SER A 62 -2.05 9.15 8.08
CA SER A 62 -2.47 10.55 7.96
C SER A 62 -2.04 11.13 6.59
N PRO A 63 -2.67 12.23 6.13
CA PRO A 63 -2.20 12.95 4.95
C PRO A 63 -0.72 13.35 4.99
N ALA A 64 -0.21 13.67 6.19
CA ALA A 64 1.19 14.03 6.39
C ALA A 64 2.13 12.84 6.14
N LEU A 65 1.73 11.64 6.56
CA LEU A 65 2.48 10.42 6.27
C LEU A 65 2.51 10.11 4.77
N ILE A 66 1.39 10.27 4.07
CA ILE A 66 1.33 10.12 2.60
C ILE A 66 2.25 11.12 1.91
N HIS A 67 2.23 12.39 2.33
CA HIS A 67 3.14 13.42 1.81
C HIS A 67 4.59 13.03 2.05
N ARG A 68 4.94 12.58 3.25
CA ARG A 68 6.30 12.13 3.56
C ARG A 68 6.73 10.96 2.67
N CYS A 69 5.89 9.94 2.51
CA CYS A 69 6.18 8.82 1.60
C CYS A 69 6.41 9.29 0.15
N SER A 70 5.64 10.30 -0.30
CA SER A 70 5.77 10.87 -1.64
C SER A 70 7.14 11.51 -1.84
N GLU A 71 7.61 12.27 -0.85
CA GLU A 71 8.92 12.94 -0.88
C GLU A 71 10.06 11.93 -0.69
N ASP A 72 9.99 11.09 0.33
CA ASP A 72 11.05 10.14 0.72
C ASP A 72 11.34 9.12 -0.40
N TRP A 73 10.33 8.71 -1.16
CA TRP A 73 10.48 7.76 -2.27
C TRP A 73 10.40 8.40 -3.65
N ASN A 74 10.18 9.72 -3.73
CA ASN A 74 9.97 10.44 -4.99
C ASN A 74 8.86 9.79 -5.85
N ILE A 75 7.78 9.35 -5.21
CA ILE A 75 6.61 8.73 -5.86
C ILE A 75 5.45 9.72 -5.79
N PRO A 76 4.95 10.23 -6.93
CA PRO A 76 3.76 11.08 -6.95
C PRO A 76 2.55 10.44 -6.27
N LYS A 77 1.84 11.21 -5.45
CA LYS A 77 0.64 10.73 -4.71
C LYS A 77 -0.44 10.10 -5.59
N ASN A 78 -0.58 10.55 -6.83
CA ASN A 78 -1.56 10.02 -7.79
C ASN A 78 -1.22 8.61 -8.32
N LEU A 79 -0.02 8.09 -8.01
CA LEU A 79 0.39 6.69 -8.24
C LEU A 79 0.23 5.83 -6.99
N MET A 80 -0.17 6.42 -5.86
CA MET A 80 -0.40 5.68 -4.63
C MET A 80 -1.84 5.20 -4.55
N PHE A 81 -1.99 3.97 -4.05
CA PHE A 81 -3.26 3.37 -3.74
C PHE A 81 -3.41 3.18 -2.24
N ILE A 82 -4.61 3.42 -1.74
CA ILE A 82 -4.96 3.22 -0.33
C ILE A 82 -6.07 2.18 -0.23
N GLY A 83 -5.88 1.22 0.68
CA GLY A 83 -6.88 0.23 1.00
C GLY A 83 -8.01 0.85 1.82
N SER A 84 -9.25 0.70 1.37
CA SER A 84 -10.42 1.16 2.13
C SER A 84 -10.74 0.20 3.28
N HIS A 85 -10.07 0.33 4.44
CA HIS A 85 -10.44 -0.41 5.64
C HIS A 85 -11.24 0.44 6.64
N GLY A 86 -12.49 0.03 6.86
CA GLY A 86 -13.26 0.28 8.08
C GLY A 86 -14.29 1.41 8.02
N LYS A 87 -15.39 1.25 8.80
CA LYS A 87 -16.44 2.27 9.04
C LYS A 87 -15.92 3.59 9.67
N ASN A 88 -14.65 3.62 10.08
CA ASN A 88 -13.99 4.73 10.77
C ASN A 88 -12.89 5.37 9.92
N PHE A 89 -12.90 5.26 8.59
CA PHE A 89 -11.96 6.00 7.76
C PHE A 89 -12.28 7.50 7.87
N LYS A 90 -11.50 8.22 8.68
CA LYS A 90 -11.79 9.61 9.11
C LYS A 90 -11.40 10.68 8.10
N TYR A 91 -10.74 10.29 7.00
CA TYR A 91 -10.23 11.23 6.01
C TYR A 91 -11.09 11.14 4.74
N ASP A 92 -11.57 12.28 4.25
CA ASP A 92 -12.15 12.34 2.91
C ASP A 92 -11.06 12.16 1.86
N GLN A 93 -11.41 11.65 0.67
CA GLN A 93 -10.44 11.43 -0.40
C GLN A 93 -9.69 12.73 -0.80
N ALA A 94 -10.35 13.88 -0.64
CA ALA A 94 -9.78 15.20 -0.92
C ALA A 94 -8.62 15.55 0.03
N SER A 95 -8.74 15.28 1.35
CA SER A 95 -7.69 15.58 2.33
C SER A 95 -6.43 14.74 2.16
N LEU A 96 -6.52 13.60 1.48
CA LEU A 96 -5.37 12.71 1.24
C LEU A 96 -4.51 13.13 0.04
N GLY A 97 -4.91 14.19 -0.69
CA GLY A 97 -4.08 14.82 -1.71
C GLY A 97 -3.97 14.03 -3.01
N GLY A 98 -5.06 13.40 -3.47
CA GLY A 98 -5.16 12.81 -4.81
C GLY A 98 -4.76 11.34 -4.92
N VAL A 99 -4.62 10.63 -3.80
CA VAL A 99 -4.44 9.16 -3.79
C VAL A 99 -5.69 8.44 -4.32
N ARG A 100 -5.48 7.22 -4.86
CA ARG A 100 -6.55 6.39 -5.41
C ARG A 100 -7.00 5.33 -4.40
N LEU A 101 -8.30 5.02 -4.38
CA LEU A 101 -8.85 3.95 -3.54
C LEU A 101 -8.88 2.62 -4.31
N ILE A 102 -8.54 1.53 -3.64
CA ILE A 102 -8.80 0.16 -4.12
C ILE A 102 -9.82 -0.48 -3.17
N ILE A 103 -10.90 -1.02 -3.75
CA ILE A 103 -12.05 -1.64 -3.05
C ILE A 103 -12.14 -3.12 -3.36
#